data_AF-A0A6I5RMQ0-F1
#
_entry.id   AF-A0A6I5RMQ0-F1
#
_cell.length_a   1.000
_cell.length_b   1.000
_cell.length_c   1.000
_cell.angle_alpha   90.00
_cell.angle_beta   90.00
_cell.angle_gamma   90.00
#
_symmetry.space_group_name_H-M   'P 1'
#
loop_
_entity.id
_entity.type
_entity.pdbx_description
1 polymer ?
#
loop_
_entity_poly.entity_id
_entity_poly.type
_entity_poly.pdbx_seq_one_letter_code
_entity_poly.pdbx_strand_id
1 'polypeptide(L)'
;MSAVLERIEQTRDALLGALANRDWDAISDLDVNCRLCVDDVLGEPELDEAVLRVKLEELLGVYRQLIEVASGERQTIVDELAQIRQAKNAAKVYHLFT
;
A
#
# COMPACT_ATOMS: atom_id res chain seq x y z
N MET A 1 4.37 17.12 22.07
CA MET A 1 3.81 16.29 20.99
C MET A 1 2.96 15.22 21.66
N SER A 2 1.70 15.00 21.25
CA SER A 2 0.88 13.91 21.82
C SER A 2 1.46 12.56 21.40
N ALA A 3 1.38 11.57 22.30
CA ALA A 3 1.83 10.21 22.05
C ALA A 3 1.09 9.56 20.87
N VAL A 4 -0.19 9.88 20.66
CA VAL A 4 -0.97 9.34 19.53
C VAL A 4 -0.51 9.95 18.21
N LEU A 5 -0.20 11.25 18.18
CA LEU A 5 0.35 11.90 16.98
C LEU A 5 1.72 11.33 16.60
N GLU A 6 2.56 11.03 17.60
CA GLU A 6 3.85 10.38 17.37
C GLU A 6 3.66 8.96 16.81
N ARG A 7 2.69 8.21 17.33
CA ARG A 7 2.37 6.86 16.84
C ARG A 7 1.89 6.86 15.39
N ILE A 8 1.08 7.85 14.99
CA ILE A 8 0.66 8.02 13.59
C ILE A 8 1.87 8.29 12.70
N GLU A 9 2.76 9.19 13.11
CA GLU A 9 3.97 9.51 12.34
C GLU A 9 4.90 8.29 12.19
N GLN A 10 5.16 7.56 13.28
CA GLN A 10 5.97 6.34 13.24
C GLN A 10 5.36 5.27 12.35
N THR A 11 4.04 5.08 12.41
CA THR A 11 3.33 4.09 11.58
C THR A 11 3.38 4.48 10.10
N ARG A 12 3.22 5.78 9.79
CA ARG A 12 3.37 6.32 8.43
C ARG A 12 4.77 6.05 7.88
N ASP A 13 5.81 6.33 8.65
CA ASP A 13 7.19 6.13 8.22
C ASP A 13 7.51 4.64 8.02
N ALA A 14 6.96 3.76 8.88
CA ALA A 14 7.05 2.32 8.70
C ALA A 14 6.34 1.84 7.43
N LEU A 15 5.14 2.37 7.11
CA LEU A 15 4.42 2.06 5.87
C LEU A 15 5.22 2.46 4.64
N LEU A 16 5.85 3.64 4.65
CA LEU A 16 6.74 4.08 3.56
C LEU A 16 7.95 3.15 3.39
N GLY A 17 8.56 2.73 4.50
CA GLY A 17 9.68 1.77 4.48
C GLY A 17 9.27 0.41 3.93
N ALA A 18 8.12 -0.12 4.37
CA ALA A 18 7.59 -1.39 3.89
C ALA A 18 7.22 -1.31 2.39
N LEU A 19 6.64 -0.19 1.95
CA LEU A 19 6.34 0.06 0.53
C LEU A 19 7.62 0.11 -0.32
N ALA A 20 8.67 0.79 0.13
CA ALA A 20 9.95 0.85 -0.58
C ALA A 20 10.55 -0.56 -0.78
N ASN A 21 10.35 -1.45 0.19
CA ASN A 21 10.80 -2.85 0.13
C ASN A 21 9.79 -3.80 -0.52
N ARG A 22 8.60 -3.32 -0.90
CA ARG A 22 7.47 -4.12 -1.41
C ARG A 22 7.08 -5.26 -0.45
N ASP A 23 7.21 -5.01 0.85
CA ASP A 23 6.87 -5.97 1.89
C ASP A 23 5.36 -5.92 2.16
N TRP A 24 4.59 -6.66 1.37
CA TRP A 24 3.12 -6.65 1.41
C TRP A 24 2.54 -7.19 2.71
N ASP A 25 3.23 -8.13 3.34
CA ASP A 25 2.81 -8.71 4.62
C ASP A 25 2.98 -7.66 5.73
N ALA A 26 4.14 -6.99 5.79
CA ALA A 26 4.36 -5.91 6.74
C ALA A 26 3.38 -4.74 6.52
N ILE A 27 3.07 -4.39 5.26
CA ILE A 27 2.07 -3.36 4.94
C ILE A 27 0.69 -3.73 5.50
N SER A 28 0.27 -5.00 5.39
CA SER A 28 -1.02 -5.46 5.90
C SER A 28 -1.11 -5.29 7.43
N ASP A 29 -0.07 -5.68 8.16
CA ASP A 29 -0.04 -5.55 9.62
C ASP A 29 0.02 -4.07 10.05
N LEU A 30 0.80 -3.26 9.35
CA LEU A 30 0.91 -1.83 9.60
C LEU A 30 -0.39 -1.07 9.30
N ASP A 31 -1.16 -1.46 8.28
CA ASP A 31 -2.47 -0.88 7.98
C ASP A 31 -3.46 -1.09 9.14
N VAL A 32 -3.48 -2.29 9.73
CA VAL A 32 -4.33 -2.57 10.91
C VAL A 32 -3.92 -1.66 12.07
N ASN A 33 -2.62 -1.57 12.36
CA ASN A 33 -2.11 -0.70 13.43
C ASN A 33 -2.44 0.78 13.17
N CYS A 34 -2.34 1.22 11.91
CA CYS A 34 -2.67 2.59 11.52
C CYS A 34 -4.13 2.94 11.85
N ARG A 35 -5.08 2.05 11.53
CA ARG A 35 -6.50 2.26 11.85
C ARG A 35 -6.73 2.38 13.35
N LEU A 36 -6.07 1.54 14.15
CA LEU A 36 -6.11 1.64 15.61
C LEU A 36 -5.52 2.97 16.12
N CYS A 37 -4.46 3.49 15.49
CA CYS A 37 -3.92 4.82 15.80
C CYS A 37 -4.92 5.93 15.53
N VAL A 38 -5.60 5.88 14.38
CA VAL A 38 -6.62 6.88 14.01
C VAL A 38 -7.83 6.80 14.93
N ASP A 39 -8.23 5.61 15.35
CA ASP A 39 -9.33 5.45 16.31
C ASP A 39 -8.98 6.06 17.68
N ASP A 40 -7.75 5.88 18.15
CA ASP A 40 -7.27 6.43 19.43
C ASP A 40 -7.25 7.98 19.44
N VAL A 41 -7.02 8.63 18.29
CA VAL A 41 -7.09 10.10 18.15
C VAL A 41 -8.45 10.64 18.55
N LEU A 42 -9.53 9.93 18.19
CA LEU A 42 -10.90 10.38 18.46
C LEU A 42 -11.21 10.45 19.97
N GLY A 43 -10.43 9.73 20.79
CA GLY A 43 -10.54 9.70 22.23
C GLY A 43 -9.69 10.74 22.97
N GLU A 44 -8.84 11.52 22.28
CA GLU A 44 -7.86 12.40 22.92
C GLU A 44 -8.30 13.88 22.87
N PRO A 45 -8.72 14.48 24.01
CA PRO A 45 -9.42 15.77 24.04
C PRO A 45 -8.52 17.01 23.88
N GLU A 46 -7.20 16.87 23.97
CA GLU A 46 -6.23 17.99 23.94
C GLU A 46 -5.35 17.99 22.68
N LEU A 47 -5.81 17.38 21.59
CA LEU A 47 -5.06 17.36 20.33
C LEU A 47 -5.16 18.69 19.58
N ASP A 48 -4.01 19.14 19.08
CA ASP A 48 -3.96 20.23 18.12
C ASP A 48 -4.54 19.76 16.78
N GLU A 49 -5.73 20.24 16.45
CA GLU A 49 -6.47 19.88 15.23
C GLU A 49 -5.69 20.22 13.94
N ALA A 50 -4.89 21.29 13.94
CA ALA A 50 -4.14 21.70 12.77
C ALA A 50 -2.99 20.70 12.51
N VAL A 51 -2.30 20.28 13.57
CA VAL A 51 -1.25 19.25 13.48
C VAL A 51 -1.85 17.91 13.08
N LEU A 52 -2.97 17.53 13.70
CA LEU A 52 -3.67 16.29 13.38
C LEU A 52 -4.07 16.23 11.90
N ARG A 53 -4.65 17.32 11.36
CA ARG A 53 -5.02 17.41 9.95
C ARG A 53 -3.84 17.13 9.04
N VAL A 54 -2.69 17.79 9.27
CA VAL A 54 -1.49 17.62 8.46
C VAL A 54 -1.04 16.15 8.49
N LYS A 55 -1.01 15.51 9.65
CA LYS A 55 -0.62 14.09 9.77
C LYS A 55 -1.57 13.17 9.02
N LEU A 56 -2.88 13.42 9.07
CA LEU A 56 -3.88 12.63 8.35
C LEU A 56 -3.81 12.84 6.83
N GLU A 57 -3.50 14.06 6.36
CA GLU A 57 -3.29 14.35 4.94
C GLU A 57 -2.04 13.65 4.40
N GLU A 58 -0.94 13.66 5.17
CA GLU A 58 0.28 12.92 4.83
C GLU A 58 0.02 11.41 4.76
N LEU A 59 -0.73 10.87 5.73
CA LEU A 59 -1.13 9.47 5.75
C LEU A 59 -1.99 9.10 4.54
N LEU A 60 -2.94 9.94 4.17
CA LEU A 60 -3.74 9.76 2.94
C LEU A 60 -2.86 9.73 1.69
N GLY A 61 -1.78 10.55 1.67
CA GLY A 61 -0.76 10.51 0.63
C GLY A 61 -0.09 9.14 0.51
N VAL A 62 0.29 8.54 1.63
CA VAL A 62 0.89 7.19 1.66
C VAL A 62 -0.08 6.14 1.12
N TYR A 63 -1.35 6.16 1.54
CA TYR A 63 -2.35 5.21 1.03
C TYR A 63 -2.59 5.33 -0.47
N ARG A 64 -2.56 6.55 -1.03
CA ARG A 64 -2.65 6.75 -2.47
C ARG A 64 -1.48 6.10 -3.21
N GLN A 65 -0.26 6.26 -2.69
CA GLN A 65 0.93 5.61 -3.25
C GLN A 65 0.83 4.08 -3.16
N LEU A 66 0.37 3.54 -2.03
CA LEU A 66 0.15 2.10 -1.86
C LEU A 66 -0.80 1.54 -2.93
N ILE A 67 -1.92 2.22 -3.18
CA ILE A 67 -2.91 1.81 -4.20
C ILE A 67 -2.29 1.85 -5.60
N GLU A 68 -1.56 2.91 -5.93
CA GLU A 68 -0.92 3.10 -7.22
C GLU A 68 0.10 1.98 -7.50
N VAL A 69 1.04 1.78 -6.56
CA VAL A 69 2.08 0.76 -6.70
C VAL A 69 1.48 -0.65 -6.77
N ALA A 70 0.57 -1.00 -5.85
CA ALA A 70 -0.05 -2.32 -5.84
C ALA A 70 -0.88 -2.59 -7.11
N SER A 71 -1.55 -1.56 -7.64
CA SER A 71 -2.29 -1.68 -8.90
C SER A 71 -1.37 -1.85 -10.10
N GLY A 72 -0.22 -1.17 -10.11
CA GLY A 72 0.82 -1.34 -11.11
C GLY A 72 1.39 -2.76 -11.11
N GLU A 73 1.77 -3.29 -9.95
CA GLU A 73 2.27 -4.67 -9.82
C GLU A 73 1.26 -5.70 -10.31
N ARG A 74 -0.01 -5.54 -9.95
CA ARG A 74 -1.09 -6.41 -10.44
C ARG A 74 -1.21 -6.36 -11.96
N GLN A 75 -1.07 -5.18 -12.57
CA GLN A 75 -1.14 -5.03 -14.01
C GLN A 75 0.04 -5.74 -14.70
N THR A 76 1.26 -5.61 -14.16
CA THR A 76 2.44 -6.31 -14.68
C THR A 76 2.21 -7.83 -14.69
N ILE A 77 1.66 -8.40 -13.62
CA ILE A 77 1.33 -9.84 -13.55
C ILE A 77 0.30 -10.22 -14.62
N VAL A 78 -0.73 -9.40 -14.82
CA VAL A 78 -1.76 -9.64 -15.86
C VAL A 78 -1.13 -9.65 -17.25
N ASP A 79 -0.24 -8.71 -17.53
CA ASP A 79 0.44 -8.60 -18.83
C ASP A 79 1.37 -9.78 -19.08
N GLU A 80 2.13 -10.22 -18.07
CA GLU A 80 2.98 -11.42 -18.15
C GLU A 80 2.15 -12.69 -18.43
N LEU A 81 1.02 -12.86 -17.73
CA LEU A 81 0.11 -13.99 -17.96
C LEU A 81 -0.48 -13.96 -19.38
N ALA A 82 -0.80 -12.78 -19.91
CA ALA A 82 -1.28 -12.63 -21.28
C ALA A 82 -0.21 -13.04 -22.31
N GLN A 83 1.04 -12.61 -22.11
CA GLN A 83 2.17 -12.99 -22.97
C GLN A 83 2.42 -14.51 -22.96
N ILE A 84 2.38 -15.15 -21.78
CA ILE A 84 2.54 -16.61 -21.67
C ILE A 84 1.43 -17.34 -22.43
N ARG A 85 0.18 -16.89 -22.31
CA ARG A 85 -0.96 -17.48 -23.04
C ARG A 85 -0.79 -17.33 -24.55
N GLN A 86 -0.34 -16.17 -25.02
CA GLN A 86 -0.09 -15.92 -26.44
C GLN A 86 1.03 -16.83 -26.98
N ALA A 87 2.16 -16.93 -26.26
CA ALA A 87 3.28 -17.79 -26.63
C ALA A 87 2.85 -19.26 -26.73
N LYS A 88 2.06 -19.76 -25.76
CA LYS A 88 1.51 -21.12 -25.77
C LYS A 88 0.61 -21.38 -26.99
N ASN A 89 -0.22 -20.41 -27.36
CA ASN A 89 -1.10 -20.54 -28.53
C ASN A 89 -0.31 -20.54 -29.84
N ALA A 90 0.71 -19.69 -29.96
CA ALA A 90 1.59 -19.68 -31.13
C ALA A 90 2.34 -21.02 -31.30
N ALA A 91 2.89 -21.57 -30.21
CA ALA A 91 3.56 -22.88 -30.24
C ALA A 91 2.63 -24.03 -30.68
N LYS A 92 1.36 -24.00 -30.28
CA LYS A 92 0.35 -24.97 -30.73
C LYS A 92 0.05 -24.88 -32.22
N VAL A 93 0.06 -23.69 -32.81
CA VAL A 93 -0.15 -23.49 -34.25
C VAL A 93 1.00 -24.11 -35.04
N TYR A 94 2.25 -23.97 -34.59
CA TYR A 94 3.38 -24.62 -35.25
C TYR A 94 3.31 -26.16 -35.19
N HIS A 95 2.81 -26.72 -34.09
CA HIS A 95 2.56 -28.17 -33.98
C HIS A 95 1.40 -28.69 -34.84
N LEU A 96 0.52 -27.83 -35.35
CA LEU A 96 -0.57 -28.21 -36.26
C LEU A 96 -0.13 -28.29 -37.74
N PHE A 97 1.08 -27.82 -38.05
CA PHE A 97 1.65 -27.84 -39.41
C PHE A 97 2.89 -28.75 -39.53
N THR A 98 3.10 -29.65 -38.56
CA THR A 98 4.09 -30.74 -38.62
C THR A 98 3.35 -32.07 -38.50
#